data_AF-A0A4Y3WG69-F1
#
_entry.id   AF-A0A4Y3WG69-F1
#
_cell.length_a   1.000
_cell.length_b   1.000
_cell.length_c   1.000
_cell.angle_alpha   90.00
_cell.angle_beta   90.00
_cell.angle_gamma   90.00
#
_symmetry.space_group_name_H-M   'P 1'
#
loop_
_entity.id
_entity.type
_entity.pdbx_description
1 polymer ?
#
loop_
_entity_poly.entity_id
_entity_poly.type
_entity_poly.pdbx_seq_one_letter_code
_entity_poly.pdbx_strand_id
1 'polypeptide(L)'
;MKDLKLYLDKLLADSEHCITISKSTLNDKKREVFEMLAATYRKLASDIEAVMATNAILDEERDKRLIGLLGKDDNAADSITEITKLLGQKPEEPDSPEK
;
A
#
# COMPACT_ATOMS: atom_id res chain seq x y z
N MET A 1 -1.83 1.28 8.24
CA MET A 1 -3.02 1.50 7.38
C MET A 1 -3.97 2.59 7.88
N LYS A 2 -4.07 2.88 9.18
CA LYS A 2 -4.94 3.97 9.70
C LYS A 2 -4.59 5.34 9.09
N ASP A 3 -3.31 5.64 8.89
CA ASP A 3 -2.87 6.93 8.35
C ASP A 3 -3.24 7.09 6.86
N LEU A 4 -3.14 6.02 6.07
CA LEU A 4 -3.56 6.00 4.66
C LEU A 4 -5.08 6.21 4.52
N LYS A 5 -5.86 5.61 5.41
CA LYS A 5 -7.31 5.79 5.43
C LYS A 5 -7.70 7.22 5.80
N LEU A 6 -7.03 7.81 6.79
CA LEU A 6 -7.23 9.22 7.14
C LEU A 6 -6.89 10.16 5.97
N TYR A 7 -5.81 9.86 5.24
CA TYR A 7 -5.42 10.60 4.04
C TYR A 7 -6.45 10.46 2.92
N LEU A 8 -6.97 9.25 2.69
CA LEU A 8 -8.04 8.99 1.73
C LEU A 8 -9.29 9.82 2.04
N ASP A 9 -9.76 9.77 3.28
CA ASP A 9 -10.94 10.52 3.72
C ASP A 9 -10.74 12.04 3.51
N LYS A 10 -9.54 12.55 3.81
CA LYS A 10 -9.18 13.95 3.56
C LYS A 10 -9.22 14.31 2.09
N LEU A 11 -8.67 13.48 1.20
CA LEU A 11 -8.66 13.75 -0.24
C LEU A 11 -10.07 13.77 -0.83
N LEU A 12 -10.94 12.87 -0.37
CA LEU A 12 -12.34 12.84 -0.77
C LEU A 12 -13.06 14.12 -0.31
N ALA A 13 -12.88 14.52 0.95
CA ALA A 13 -13.45 15.76 1.48
C ALA A 13 -12.94 17.01 0.71
N ASP A 14 -11.64 17.09 0.45
CA ASP A 14 -11.04 18.19 -0.31
C ASP A 14 -11.57 18.24 -1.77
N SER A 15 -11.82 17.08 -2.39
CA SER A 15 -12.45 16.99 -3.70
C SER A 15 -13.90 17.50 -3.69
N GLU A 16 -14.68 17.14 -2.68
CA GLU A 16 -16.06 17.61 -2.51
C GLU A 16 -16.12 19.13 -2.27
N HIS A 17 -15.20 19.66 -1.49
CA HIS A 17 -15.04 21.11 -1.31
C HIS A 17 -14.75 21.80 -2.64
N CYS A 18 -13.84 21.26 -3.45
CA CYS A 18 -13.52 21.82 -4.76
C CYS A 18 -14.75 21.81 -5.70
N ILE A 19 -15.53 20.72 -5.72
CA ILE A 19 -16.80 20.68 -6.47
C ILE A 19 -17.79 21.73 -5.97
N THR A 20 -17.90 21.90 -4.66
CA THR A 20 -18.84 22.87 -4.08
C THR A 20 -18.47 24.28 -4.51
N ILE A 21 -17.17 24.61 -4.48
CA ILE A 21 -16.67 25.92 -4.92
C ILE A 21 -16.89 26.11 -6.43
N SER A 22 -16.64 25.08 -7.25
CA SER A 22 -16.83 25.18 -8.70
C SER A 22 -18.31 25.45 -9.07
N LYS A 23 -19.25 24.87 -8.31
CA LYS A 23 -20.68 25.11 -8.48
C LYS A 23 -21.13 26.50 -8.01
N SER A 24 -20.48 27.06 -6.97
CA SER A 24 -20.86 28.37 -6.42
C SER A 24 -20.16 29.57 -7.09
N THR A 25 -19.07 29.34 -7.83
CA THR A 25 -18.30 30.43 -8.45
C THR A 25 -18.98 30.96 -9.72
N LEU A 26 -19.05 32.30 -9.83
CA LEU A 26 -19.52 33.01 -11.02
C LEU A 26 -18.42 33.23 -12.07
N ASN A 27 -17.17 32.91 -11.73
CA ASN A 27 -16.03 33.04 -12.64
C ASN A 27 -15.71 31.68 -13.28
N ASP A 28 -15.81 31.61 -14.60
CA ASP A 28 -15.64 30.37 -15.37
C ASP A 28 -14.21 29.80 -15.29
N LYS A 29 -13.17 30.64 -15.30
CA LYS A 29 -11.78 30.17 -15.13
C LYS A 29 -11.56 29.57 -13.75
N LYS A 30 -12.14 30.19 -12.71
CA LYS A 30 -12.09 29.61 -11.35
C LYS A 30 -12.84 28.29 -11.30
N ARG A 31 -13.99 28.19 -11.97
CA ARG A 31 -14.77 26.93 -12.04
C ARG A 31 -13.92 25.80 -12.60
N GLU A 32 -13.29 26.02 -13.75
CA GLU A 32 -12.44 25.05 -14.42
C GLU A 32 -11.27 24.60 -13.53
N VAL A 33 -10.59 25.53 -12.86
CA VAL A 33 -9.49 25.20 -11.94
C VAL A 33 -9.97 24.32 -10.78
N PHE A 34 -11.11 24.63 -10.16
CA PHE A 34 -11.63 23.83 -9.07
C PHE A 34 -12.17 22.47 -9.53
N GLU A 35 -12.71 22.36 -10.74
CA GLU A 35 -13.08 21.07 -11.34
C GLU A 35 -11.85 20.19 -11.60
N MET A 36 -10.78 20.77 -12.15
CA MET A 36 -9.52 20.08 -12.37
C MET A 36 -8.87 19.63 -11.05
N LEU A 37 -8.90 20.48 -10.04
CA LEU A 37 -8.38 20.16 -8.71
C LEU A 37 -9.19 19.04 -8.04
N ALA A 38 -10.53 19.09 -8.13
CA ALA A 38 -11.40 18.03 -7.64
C ALA A 38 -11.10 16.69 -8.32
N ALA A 39 -10.89 16.70 -9.65
CA ALA A 39 -10.53 15.51 -10.41
C ALA A 39 -9.16 14.95 -9.98
N THR A 40 -8.20 15.83 -9.73
CA THR A 40 -6.87 15.45 -9.24
C THR A 40 -6.93 14.77 -7.88
N TYR A 41 -7.69 15.33 -6.93
CA TYR A 41 -7.89 14.70 -5.63
C TYR A 41 -8.59 13.34 -5.71
N ARG A 42 -9.59 13.17 -6.59
CA ARG A 42 -10.20 11.85 -6.81
C ARG A 42 -9.24 10.84 -7.39
N LYS A 43 -8.40 11.25 -8.33
CA LYS A 43 -7.39 10.37 -8.90
C LYS A 43 -6.42 9.87 -7.82
N LEU A 44 -5.90 10.79 -7.00
CA LEU A 44 -4.99 10.42 -5.91
C LEU A 44 -5.67 9.53 -4.86
N ALA A 45 -6.95 9.78 -4.54
CA ALA A 45 -7.73 8.91 -3.68
C ALA A 45 -7.82 7.49 -4.24
N SER A 46 -8.12 7.35 -5.54
CA SER A 46 -8.17 6.05 -6.22
C SER A 46 -6.81 5.32 -6.21
N ASP A 47 -5.71 6.06 -6.38
CA ASP A 47 -4.36 5.49 -6.31
C ASP A 47 -4.06 4.94 -4.91
N ILE A 48 -4.47 5.67 -3.85
CA ILE A 48 -4.34 5.21 -2.46
C ILE A 48 -5.20 3.97 -2.21
N GLU A 49 -6.44 3.93 -2.68
CA GLU A 49 -7.30 2.75 -2.56
C GLU A 49 -6.67 1.51 -3.21
N ALA A 50 -6.05 1.67 -4.39
CA ALA A 50 -5.36 0.57 -5.07
C ALA A 50 -4.15 0.05 -4.27
N VAL A 51 -3.35 0.95 -3.68
CA VAL A 51 -2.25 0.57 -2.79
C VAL A 51 -2.78 -0.16 -1.56
N MET A 52 -3.88 0.34 -0.98
CA MET A 52 -4.48 -0.28 0.19
C MET A 52 -5.00 -1.69 -0.08
N ALA A 53 -5.66 -1.89 -1.22
CA ALA A 53 -6.14 -3.20 -1.65
C ALA A 53 -4.99 -4.17 -1.93
N THR A 54 -3.92 -3.69 -2.59
CA THR A 54 -2.73 -4.51 -2.86
C THR A 54 -2.07 -4.97 -1.57
N ASN A 55 -1.92 -4.08 -0.59
CA ASN A 55 -1.34 -4.43 0.72
C ASN A 55 -2.19 -5.45 1.47
N ALA A 56 -3.52 -5.36 1.40
CA ALA A 56 -4.40 -6.34 2.04
C ALA A 56 -4.19 -7.75 1.45
N ILE A 57 -4.05 -7.87 0.13
CA ILE A 57 -3.76 -9.15 -0.54
C ILE A 57 -2.39 -9.70 -0.10
N LEU A 58 -1.38 -8.83 -0.02
CA LEU A 58 -0.04 -9.23 0.42
C LEU A 58 -0.01 -9.66 1.88
N ASP A 59 -0.77 -8.99 2.75
CA ASP A 59 -0.94 -9.39 4.15
C ASP A 59 -1.62 -10.76 4.25
N GLU A 60 -2.69 -11.03 3.50
CA GLU A 60 -3.33 -12.35 3.45
C GLU A 60 -2.40 -13.45 2.95
N GLU A 61 -1.61 -13.18 1.92
CA GLU A 61 -0.65 -14.13 1.37
C GLU A 61 0.50 -14.42 2.35
N ARG A 62 0.99 -13.39 3.05
CA ARG A 62 1.97 -13.55 4.13
C ARG A 62 1.40 -14.41 5.25
N ASP A 63 0.17 -14.15 5.68
CA ASP A 63 -0.47 -14.88 6.77
C ASP A 63 -0.69 -16.35 6.40
N LYS A 64 -1.11 -16.65 5.16
CA LYS A 64 -1.18 -18.03 4.64
C LYS A 64 0.18 -18.73 4.67
N ARG A 65 1.26 -18.07 4.25
CA ARG A 65 2.61 -18.63 4.28
C ARG A 65 3.09 -18.89 5.71
N LEU A 66 2.81 -17.99 6.64
CA LEU A 66 3.15 -18.16 8.06
C LEU A 66 2.40 -19.34 8.67
N ILE A 67 1.10 -19.46 8.42
CA ILE A 67 0.31 -20.63 8.87
C ILE A 67 0.85 -21.91 8.26
N GLY A 68 1.17 -21.92 6.97
CA GLY A 68 1.77 -23.07 6.29
C GLY A 68 3.14 -23.46 6.84
N LEU A 69 3.95 -22.49 7.26
CA LEU A 69 5.26 -22.74 7.89
C LEU A 69 5.11 -23.25 9.33
N LEU A 70 4.18 -22.67 10.11
CA LEU A 70 3.91 -23.06 11.49
C LEU A 70 3.15 -24.39 11.61
N GLY A 71 2.36 -24.75 10.60
CA GLY A 71 1.60 -26.00 10.54
C GLY A 71 2.34 -27.17 9.89
N LYS A 72 3.59 -27.00 9.46
CA LYS A 72 4.34 -28.04 8.76
C LYS A 72 5.07 -29.03 9.67
N ASP A 73 5.30 -28.69 10.93
CA ASP A 73 6.06 -29.55 11.84
C ASP A 73 5.36 -29.73 13.20
N ASP A 74 4.72 -30.88 13.38
CA ASP A 74 4.43 -31.43 14.72
C ASP A 74 5.72 -31.83 15.48
N ASN A 75 6.91 -31.52 14.94
CA ASN A 75 8.20 -31.68 15.60
C ASN A 75 8.98 -30.35 15.60
N ALA A 76 8.72 -29.54 16.61
CA ALA A 76 9.37 -28.24 16.85
C ALA A 76 10.92 -28.27 16.81
N ALA A 77 11.56 -29.44 16.97
CA ALA A 77 13.00 -29.60 16.89
C ALA A 77 13.56 -29.43 15.47
N ASP A 78 12.82 -29.85 14.44
CA ASP A 78 13.27 -29.78 13.05
C ASP A 78 13.14 -28.35 12.51
N SER A 79 12.05 -27.64 12.83
CA SER A 79 11.87 -26.24 12.44
C SER A 79 12.91 -25.31 13.06
N ILE A 80 13.27 -25.52 14.33
CA ILE A 80 14.33 -24.74 15.01
C ILE A 80 15.69 -24.97 14.33
N THR A 81 15.95 -26.20 13.89
CA THR A 81 17.19 -26.56 13.18
C THR A 81 17.26 -25.89 11.81
N GLU A 82 16.14 -25.82 11.09
CA GLU A 82 16.07 -25.19 9.76
C GLU A 82 16.15 -23.65 9.83
N ILE A 83 15.51 -23.03 10.83
CA ILE A 83 15.62 -21.59 11.10
C ILE A 83 17.05 -21.21 11.47
N THR A 84 17.72 -22.01 12.32
CA THR A 84 19.12 -21.78 12.71
C THR A 84 20.06 -21.89 11.51
N LYS A 85 19.77 -22.81 10.57
CA LYS A 85 20.54 -22.96 9.33
C LYS A 85 20.39 -21.75 8.40
N LEU A 86 19.18 -21.20 8.27
CA LEU A 86 18.91 -20.02 7.45
C LEU A 86 19.53 -18.75 8.06
N LEU A 87 19.50 -18.60 9.39
CA LEU A 87 20.10 -17.46 10.09
C LEU A 87 21.64 -17.56 10.18
N GLY A 88 22.19 -18.77 10.06
CA GLY A 88 23.64 -19.03 10.04
C GLY A 88 24.31 -18.84 8.68
N GLN A 89 23.54 -18.70 7.59
CA GLN A 89 24.10 -18.36 6.28
C GLN A 89 24.37 -16.86 6.19
N LYS A 90 25.65 -16.48 6.30
CA LYS A 90 26.14 -15.15 5.92
C LYS A 90 25.76 -14.88 4.46
N PRO A 91 25.33 -13.66 4.07
CA PRO A 91 24.99 -13.37 2.68
C PRO A 91 26.22 -13.67 1.81
N GLU A 92 26.08 -14.57 0.84
CA GLU A 92 27.06 -14.66 -0.24
C GLU A 92 27.02 -13.33 -1.00
N GLU A 93 28.15 -12.61 -0.97
CA GLU A 93 28.35 -11.42 -1.81
C GLU A 93 28.13 -11.82 -3.27
N PRO A 94 27.38 -11.02 -4.05
CA PRO A 94 27.20 -11.30 -5.47
C PRO A 94 28.55 -11.11 -6.16
N ASP A 95 29.07 -12.20 -6.74
CA ASP A 95 30.27 -12.17 -7.55
C ASP A 95 30.05 -11.20 -8.73
N SER A 96 30.86 -10.14 -8.76
CA SER A 96 30.78 -9.11 -9.80
C SER A 96 31.31 -9.69 -11.11
N PRO A 97 30.63 -9.52 -12.26
CA PRO A 97 31.15 -10.02 -13.51
C PRO A 97 32.25 -9.07 -14.01
N GLU A 98 33.52 -9.42 -13.77
CA GLU A 98 34.65 -8.76 -14.43
C GLU A 98 34.99 -9.44 -15.76
N LYS A 99 34.73 -8.66 -16.83
CA LYS A 99 35.33 -8.59 -18.18
C LYS A 99 35.46 -9.84 -19.05
#